data_AF-A0A7V4GHL7-F1
#
_entry.id   AF-A0A7V4GHL7-F1
#
_cell.length_a   1.000
_cell.length_b   1.000
_cell.length_c   1.000
_cell.angle_alpha   90.00
_cell.angle_beta   90.00
_cell.angle_gamma   90.00
#
_symmetry.space_group_name_H-M   'P 1'
#
loop_
_entity.id
_entity.type
_entity.pdbx_description
1 polymer ?
#
loop_
_entity_poly.entity_id
_entity_poly.type
_entity_poly.pdbx_seq_one_letter_code
_entity_poly.pdbx_strand_id
1 'polypeptide(L)'
;MHRRRFAVACALACASASGGCGHDWSAADATSEAFDVADAAEVEDFAADGVSDDDVVAEADGGGTDVPWEADAEADGDARPDVPPCDPTLESCTEGRLRRCAPDGSGWEDVVCAFGCAPDELRCLRLAPANVTDDTLLDRGTTPFDLDAGAQAVFDTDTGEIVVYGAAGAEVWVVRPPGTGTLAGIPFAVEDQGTDAAALGIWVFSRLTVPREATVHARGSNAMVLLVGSDAAIDGVIDVGGVPDEFGGGRGPAAGAGGAAEAAGQGSGGGRPGHGLGWIPGTGGGGAGCGGRGGRGGDGGLETGGAGGPTWGNPELRPLVGGSGGGGGGDDDGGGRGGDGGGALQISAGGRLVIAAGGGITAGGRGGQGGQGLRGGGGGGGSGGAVLLEAAEIALRGGVACNGGGGGAGSPGAGEPGADGADGTLAAAPGAAGGAARGSGTSGGAGSDALTVDGASGTDGSPLTPAGGAGGGGGGAGRIRLQGPAIVVDGFLSPAETTGLATRGPCATR
;
A
#
# COMPACT_ATOMS: atom_id res chain seq x y z
N MET A 1 28.22 5.80 41.09
CA MET A 1 27.34 5.69 42.27
C MET A 1 25.93 6.00 41.76
N HIS A 2 24.90 5.15 41.72
CA HIS A 2 24.51 3.91 42.40
C HIS A 2 24.08 2.84 41.39
N ARG A 3 24.33 1.56 41.74
CA ARG A 3 23.82 0.34 41.09
C ARG A 3 22.57 -0.15 41.82
N ARG A 4 21.54 -0.66 41.12
CA ARG A 4 20.64 -1.76 41.54
C ARG A 4 20.07 -2.41 40.27
N ARG A 5 20.51 -3.61 39.85
CA ARG A 5 20.28 -4.99 40.34
C ARG A 5 19.10 -5.67 39.62
N PHE A 6 19.46 -6.57 38.71
CA PHE A 6 18.68 -7.70 38.21
C PHE A 6 18.16 -8.57 39.36
N ALA A 7 16.94 -9.09 39.23
CA ALA A 7 16.47 -10.28 39.94
C ALA A 7 15.62 -11.12 39.00
N VAL A 8 16.21 -12.25 38.58
CA VAL A 8 15.54 -13.42 38.01
C VAL A 8 14.90 -14.19 39.17
N ALA A 9 13.65 -14.60 39.03
CA ALA A 9 13.03 -15.59 39.92
C ALA A 9 12.36 -16.67 39.06
N CYS A 10 12.96 -17.86 39.15
CA CYS A 10 12.47 -19.13 38.66
C CYS A 10 12.07 -19.96 39.91
N ALA A 11 10.86 -20.51 39.92
CA ALA A 11 10.37 -21.62 40.77
C ALA A 11 8.83 -21.62 40.68
N LEU A 12 8.08 -22.71 40.79
CA LEU A 12 8.25 -24.16 40.70
C LEU A 12 6.80 -24.70 40.80
N ALA A 13 6.51 -25.81 40.14
CA ALA A 13 5.20 -26.47 40.11
C ALA A 13 4.62 -26.84 41.49
N CYS A 14 3.29 -26.88 41.59
CA CYS A 14 2.62 -27.90 42.41
C CYS A 14 1.18 -28.14 41.93
N ALA A 15 0.85 -29.42 41.77
CA ALA A 15 -0.41 -29.96 41.32
C ALA A 15 -1.47 -30.02 42.43
N SER A 16 -2.75 -29.98 42.06
CA SER A 16 -3.80 -30.69 42.81
C SER A 16 -4.96 -31.03 41.88
N ALA A 17 -5.12 -32.32 41.62
CA ALA A 17 -6.27 -32.94 41.01
C ALA A 17 -7.24 -33.45 42.09
N SER A 18 -8.53 -33.23 41.86
CA SER A 18 -9.71 -33.96 42.39
C SER A 18 -10.94 -33.23 41.79
N GLY A 19 -11.88 -33.80 41.04
CA GLY A 19 -12.35 -35.17 40.92
C GLY A 19 -13.88 -35.17 40.90
N GLY A 20 -14.49 -35.44 39.72
CA GLY A 20 -15.76 -36.18 39.55
C GLY A 20 -17.08 -35.43 39.81
N CYS A 21 -18.23 -35.69 39.19
CA CYS A 21 -18.74 -36.64 38.20
C CYS A 21 -19.88 -35.85 37.48
N GLY A 22 -20.10 -35.96 36.17
CA GLY A 22 -20.78 -37.07 35.51
C GLY A 22 -22.19 -36.63 35.09
N HIS A 23 -22.49 -36.62 33.79
CA HIS A 23 -23.78 -37.05 33.26
C HIS A 23 -23.67 -37.31 31.76
N ASP A 24 -24.13 -38.51 31.44
CA ASP A 24 -24.17 -39.24 30.19
C ASP A 24 -25.56 -39.03 29.57
N TRP A 25 -25.65 -38.62 28.31
CA TRP A 25 -26.82 -38.84 27.45
C TRP A 25 -26.34 -39.23 26.06
N SER A 26 -26.71 -40.45 25.71
CA SER A 26 -26.36 -41.17 24.49
C SER A 26 -27.40 -40.93 23.39
N ALA A 27 -26.90 -40.93 22.15
CA ALA A 27 -27.51 -41.42 20.90
C ALA A 27 -28.79 -40.76 20.35
N ALA A 28 -28.72 -40.26 19.10
CA ALA A 28 -29.01 -41.07 17.89
C ALA A 28 -28.91 -40.22 16.60
N ASP A 29 -28.27 -40.81 15.57
CA ASP A 29 -28.52 -40.80 14.11
C ASP A 29 -28.91 -39.48 13.39
N ALA A 30 -28.40 -39.13 12.19
CA ALA A 30 -28.03 -39.98 11.07
C ALA A 30 -27.21 -39.24 9.98
N THR A 31 -26.53 -40.05 9.16
CA THR A 31 -26.15 -39.90 7.74
C THR A 31 -25.04 -38.93 7.32
N SER A 32 -23.87 -39.54 7.22
CA SER A 32 -22.75 -39.29 6.31
C SER A 32 -23.10 -39.34 4.82
N GLU A 33 -22.51 -38.46 4.03
CA GLU A 33 -22.08 -38.73 2.65
C GLU A 33 -20.66 -38.17 2.51
N ALA A 34 -19.67 -39.04 2.70
CA ALA A 34 -18.28 -38.79 2.37
C ALA A 34 -18.06 -39.25 0.92
N PHE A 35 -17.53 -38.36 0.08
CA PHE A 35 -17.10 -38.70 -1.26
C PHE A 35 -15.59 -38.94 -1.23
N ASP A 36 -15.21 -40.20 -1.10
CA ASP A 36 -13.86 -40.71 -1.40
C ASP A 36 -13.71 -40.83 -2.92
N VAL A 37 -12.64 -40.27 -3.49
CA VAL A 37 -12.08 -40.76 -4.74
C VAL A 37 -10.60 -41.02 -4.51
N ALA A 38 -10.27 -42.31 -4.58
CA ALA A 38 -8.95 -42.87 -4.50
C ALA A 38 -8.16 -42.68 -5.80
N ASP A 39 -6.89 -42.32 -5.64
CA ASP A 39 -5.70 -43.07 -6.09
C ASP A 39 -5.40 -43.27 -7.60
N ALA A 40 -4.10 -43.50 -7.87
CA ALA A 40 -3.34 -43.65 -9.12
C ALA A 40 -2.69 -42.34 -9.64
N ALA A 41 -1.38 -42.24 -9.92
CA ALA A 41 -0.32 -43.24 -9.98
C ALA A 41 1.06 -42.55 -9.90
N GLU A 42 2.02 -43.31 -9.43
CA GLU A 42 3.46 -43.06 -9.44
C GLU A 42 4.02 -42.96 -10.87
N VAL A 43 5.00 -42.07 -11.09
CA VAL A 43 6.01 -42.21 -12.16
C VAL A 43 7.38 -41.76 -11.64
N GLU A 44 8.11 -42.79 -11.21
CA GLU A 44 9.53 -43.11 -11.35
C GLU A 44 10.64 -42.03 -11.33
N ASP A 45 11.56 -42.28 -10.39
CA ASP A 45 12.99 -41.96 -10.39
C ASP A 45 13.66 -42.16 -11.76
N PHE A 46 14.51 -41.20 -12.13
CA PHE A 46 15.69 -41.49 -12.94
C PHE A 46 16.89 -40.76 -12.36
N ALA A 47 17.71 -41.53 -11.64
CA ALA A 47 19.06 -41.16 -11.28
C ALA A 47 20.06 -42.00 -12.09
N ALA A 48 21.23 -41.38 -12.27
CA ALA A 48 22.51 -41.91 -12.75
C ALA A 48 22.67 -42.12 -14.26
N ASP A 49 23.66 -41.42 -14.83
CA ASP A 49 24.90 -42.09 -15.19
C ASP A 49 26.07 -41.11 -15.24
N GLY A 50 27.15 -41.47 -14.55
CA GLY A 50 28.46 -40.85 -14.64
C GLY A 50 29.40 -41.71 -15.48
N VAL A 51 30.26 -41.05 -16.26
CA VAL A 51 31.46 -41.58 -16.92
C VAL A 51 32.39 -40.36 -17.05
N SER A 52 33.43 -40.18 -16.25
CA SER A 52 34.74 -40.84 -16.17
C SER A 52 35.70 -40.55 -17.33
N ASP A 53 36.91 -40.16 -16.91
CA ASP A 53 38.23 -40.28 -17.53
C ASP A 53 38.68 -39.32 -18.64
N ASP A 54 39.66 -38.49 -18.22
CA ASP A 54 41.00 -38.36 -18.80
C ASP A 54 41.17 -38.61 -20.31
N ASP A 55 41.67 -37.59 -21.02
CA ASP A 55 42.81 -37.84 -21.90
C ASP A 55 43.69 -36.60 -22.06
N VAL A 56 44.91 -36.78 -21.55
CA VAL A 56 46.10 -35.96 -21.72
C VAL A 56 46.71 -36.32 -23.08
N VAL A 57 46.92 -35.34 -23.95
CA VAL A 57 47.89 -35.48 -25.05
C VAL A 57 48.77 -34.24 -25.09
N ALA A 58 49.99 -34.43 -24.61
CA ALA A 58 51.15 -33.59 -24.88
C ALA A 58 51.80 -33.98 -26.22
N GLU A 59 52.91 -33.31 -26.56
CA GLU A 59 53.79 -33.46 -27.73
C GLU A 59 53.38 -32.58 -28.94
N ALA A 60 54.25 -31.80 -29.59
CA ALA A 60 55.69 -31.61 -29.45
C ALA A 60 56.13 -30.35 -30.21
N ASP A 61 57.36 -29.93 -29.88
CA ASP A 61 58.19 -28.88 -30.44
C ASP A 61 58.27 -28.78 -31.98
N GLY A 62 58.40 -27.54 -32.44
CA GLY A 62 58.85 -27.22 -33.79
C GLY A 62 59.43 -25.81 -33.83
N GLY A 63 60.69 -25.67 -33.42
CA GLY A 63 61.42 -24.41 -33.42
C GLY A 63 61.88 -23.94 -34.80
N GLY A 64 62.21 -22.64 -34.84
CA GLY A 64 63.21 -22.07 -35.74
C GLY A 64 62.70 -21.56 -37.09
N THR A 65 62.64 -20.24 -37.26
CA THR A 65 63.74 -19.47 -37.87
C THR A 65 63.38 -17.99 -37.98
N ASP A 66 64.32 -17.17 -37.52
CA ASP A 66 64.37 -15.72 -37.72
C ASP A 66 64.49 -15.39 -39.22
N VAL A 67 63.59 -14.56 -39.72
CA VAL A 67 63.80 -13.73 -40.92
C VAL A 67 63.34 -12.30 -40.62
N PRO A 68 64.25 -11.31 -40.63
CA PRO A 68 63.89 -9.91 -40.52
C PRO A 68 63.51 -9.41 -41.92
N TRP A 69 62.23 -9.20 -42.16
CA TRP A 69 61.74 -8.49 -43.33
C TRP A 69 60.99 -7.25 -42.90
N GLU A 70 61.07 -6.28 -43.80
CA GLU A 70 61.11 -4.85 -43.54
C GLU A 70 59.74 -4.27 -43.22
N ALA A 71 59.78 -3.11 -42.58
CA ALA A 71 58.63 -2.30 -42.28
C ALA A 71 57.99 -1.77 -43.56
N ASP A 72 56.80 -2.28 -43.88
CA ASP A 72 55.84 -1.58 -44.73
C ASP A 72 54.68 -1.12 -43.85
N ALA A 73 54.78 0.15 -43.47
CA ALA A 73 53.69 0.92 -42.90
C ALA A 73 52.66 1.19 -44.02
N GLU A 74 51.74 0.25 -44.24
CA GLU A 74 50.51 0.56 -44.97
C GLU A 74 49.57 1.27 -44.00
N ALA A 75 49.57 2.60 -44.14
CA ALA A 75 48.52 3.45 -43.64
C ALA A 75 47.21 3.10 -44.37
N ASP A 76 46.48 2.11 -43.84
CA ASP A 76 45.06 1.94 -44.13
C ASP A 76 44.31 3.13 -43.51
N GLY A 77 44.39 4.26 -44.20
CA GLY A 77 43.49 5.40 -44.06
C GLY A 77 42.12 4.97 -44.54
N ASP A 78 41.43 4.21 -43.69
CA ASP A 78 40.02 3.84 -43.84
C ASP A 78 39.21 5.13 -43.64
N ALA A 79 39.17 5.94 -44.70
CA ALA A 79 38.39 7.16 -44.79
C ALA A 79 36.92 6.74 -44.68
N ARG A 80 36.42 6.76 -43.43
CA ARG A 80 34.99 6.62 -43.13
C ARG A 80 34.24 7.48 -44.15
N PRO A 81 33.25 6.93 -44.88
CA PRO A 81 32.49 7.71 -45.84
C PRO A 81 31.97 8.95 -45.13
N ASP A 82 32.34 10.13 -45.64
CA ASP A 82 31.94 11.44 -45.11
C ASP A 82 30.42 11.46 -44.99
N VAL A 83 29.92 11.16 -43.79
CA VAL A 83 28.51 11.35 -43.46
C VAL A 83 28.28 12.84 -43.60
N PRO A 84 27.41 13.31 -44.51
CA PRO A 84 27.20 14.73 -44.70
C PRO A 84 26.79 15.35 -43.36
N PRO A 85 27.43 16.45 -42.94
CA PRO A 85 27.16 17.06 -41.65
C PRO A 85 25.67 17.41 -41.56
N CYS A 86 25.04 17.07 -40.43
CA CYS A 86 23.64 17.40 -40.20
C CYS A 86 23.45 18.93 -40.09
N ASP A 87 22.30 19.41 -40.55
CA ASP A 87 21.92 20.83 -40.49
C ASP A 87 21.00 21.04 -39.28
N PRO A 88 21.43 21.78 -38.23
CA PRO A 88 20.61 22.06 -37.05
C PRO A 88 19.30 22.80 -37.34
N THR A 89 19.13 23.39 -38.53
CA THR A 89 17.88 24.05 -38.91
C THR A 89 16.80 23.07 -39.38
N LEU A 90 17.17 21.80 -39.63
CA LEU A 90 16.26 20.73 -40.03
C LEU A 90 15.84 19.84 -38.85
N GLU A 91 16.17 20.24 -37.62
CA GLU A 91 15.67 19.60 -36.42
C GLU A 91 14.14 19.64 -36.42
N SER A 92 13.55 18.52 -36.02
CA SER A 92 12.10 18.37 -36.07
C SER A 92 11.61 17.49 -34.94
N CYS A 93 10.40 17.80 -34.51
CA CYS A 93 9.65 16.99 -33.57
C CYS A 93 8.38 16.53 -34.29
N THR A 94 8.29 15.24 -34.59
CA THR A 94 7.14 14.64 -35.28
C THR A 94 6.80 13.30 -34.62
N GLU A 95 5.51 13.05 -34.38
CA GLU A 95 5.01 11.79 -33.85
C GLU A 95 5.69 11.33 -32.54
N GLY A 96 6.06 12.27 -31.67
CA GLY A 96 6.74 11.98 -30.40
C GLY A 96 8.20 11.57 -30.56
N ARG A 97 8.82 11.81 -31.73
CA ARG A 97 10.25 11.65 -31.96
C ARG A 97 10.89 13.01 -32.20
N LEU A 98 11.95 13.29 -31.46
CA LEU A 98 12.81 14.44 -31.67
C LEU A 98 14.00 14.02 -32.52
N ARG A 99 14.06 14.53 -33.75
CA ARG A 99 15.22 14.43 -34.62
C ARG A 99 16.11 15.66 -34.39
N ARG A 100 17.32 15.44 -33.88
CA ARG A 100 18.31 16.50 -33.62
C ARG A 100 19.65 16.21 -34.27
N CYS A 101 20.42 17.25 -34.57
CA CYS A 101 21.78 17.09 -35.07
C CYS A 101 22.71 16.74 -33.89
N ALA A 102 23.55 15.72 -34.05
CA ALA A 102 24.50 15.34 -33.01
C ALA A 102 25.43 16.52 -32.68
N PRO A 103 25.84 16.72 -31.40
CA PRO A 103 26.67 17.87 -31.02
C PRO A 103 28.03 17.94 -31.73
N ASP A 104 28.54 16.81 -32.20
CA ASP A 104 29.78 16.70 -32.96
C ASP A 104 29.58 16.85 -34.49
N GLY A 105 28.34 17.08 -34.93
CA GLY A 105 27.95 17.23 -36.33
C GLY A 105 27.96 15.92 -37.13
N SER A 106 28.17 14.78 -36.48
CA SER A 106 28.42 13.48 -37.16
C SER A 106 27.17 12.83 -37.76
N GLY A 107 25.98 13.36 -37.50
CA GLY A 107 24.73 12.84 -38.07
C GLY A 107 23.49 13.18 -37.26
N TRP A 108 22.36 12.61 -37.67
CA TRP A 108 21.07 12.76 -37.01
C TRP A 108 20.91 11.78 -35.85
N GLU A 109 20.45 12.29 -34.71
CA GLU A 109 20.00 11.51 -33.56
C GLU A 109 18.47 11.57 -33.49
N ASP A 110 17.82 10.41 -33.60
CA ASP A 110 16.37 10.29 -33.45
C ASP A 110 16.03 9.81 -32.03
N VAL A 111 15.61 10.72 -31.16
CA VAL A 111 15.24 10.47 -29.77
C VAL A 111 13.74 10.21 -29.68
N VAL A 112 13.33 9.09 -29.08
CA VAL A 112 11.91 8.83 -28.78
C VAL A 112 11.55 9.56 -27.48
N CYS A 113 10.60 10.47 -27.54
CA CYS A 113 10.16 11.24 -26.40
C CYS A 113 8.94 10.57 -25.76
N ALA A 114 9.13 10.03 -24.55
CA ALA A 114 8.15 9.19 -23.89
C ALA A 114 6.82 9.91 -23.57
N PHE A 115 6.87 11.23 -23.36
CA PHE A 115 5.69 12.09 -23.16
C PHE A 115 5.33 12.94 -24.39
N GLY A 116 5.88 12.60 -25.56
CA GLY A 116 5.80 13.44 -26.75
C GLY A 116 6.87 14.53 -26.77
N CYS A 117 6.86 15.34 -27.82
CA CYS A 117 7.86 16.39 -28.03
C CYS A 117 7.18 17.73 -28.30
N ALA A 118 7.86 18.82 -27.95
CA ALA A 118 7.42 20.19 -28.20
C ALA A 118 7.92 20.64 -29.58
N PRO A 119 7.04 20.87 -30.57
CA PRO A 119 7.46 21.20 -31.93
C PRO A 119 8.15 22.56 -32.03
N ASP A 120 7.72 23.53 -31.22
CA ASP A 120 8.26 24.89 -31.25
C ASP A 120 9.60 25.01 -30.49
N GLU A 121 9.83 24.15 -29.50
CA GLU A 121 11.01 24.18 -28.64
C GLU A 121 12.05 23.11 -29.01
N LEU A 122 11.71 22.20 -29.93
CA LEU A 122 12.54 21.09 -30.40
C LEU A 122 13.16 20.30 -29.23
N ARG A 123 12.34 19.98 -28.22
CA ARG A 123 12.72 19.16 -27.07
C ARG A 123 11.70 18.07 -26.77
N CYS A 124 12.15 17.00 -26.11
CA CYS A 124 11.24 16.05 -25.50
C CYS A 124 10.53 16.69 -24.31
N LEU A 125 9.21 16.48 -24.23
CA LEU A 125 8.42 16.87 -23.07
C LEU A 125 8.77 16.00 -21.87
N ARG A 126 8.68 16.59 -20.68
CA ARG A 126 8.86 15.88 -19.40
C ARG A 126 7.57 15.88 -18.60
N LEU A 127 7.46 14.94 -17.67
CA LEU A 127 6.37 14.90 -16.71
C LEU A 127 6.35 16.17 -15.86
N ALA A 128 5.16 16.75 -15.70
CA ALA A 128 4.84 17.75 -14.70
C ALA A 128 3.93 17.10 -13.64
N PRO A 129 4.45 16.76 -12.44
CA PRO A 129 3.69 16.02 -11.44
C PRO A 129 2.42 16.76 -10.97
N ALA A 130 1.27 16.08 -10.90
CA ALA A 130 -0.04 16.75 -10.78
C ALA A 130 -0.26 17.62 -9.52
N ASN A 131 0.32 17.23 -8.37
CA ASN A 131 0.15 17.93 -7.08
C ASN A 131 1.37 18.73 -6.62
N VAL A 132 2.49 18.72 -7.36
CA VAL A 132 3.73 19.40 -6.95
C VAL A 132 3.86 20.73 -7.67
N THR A 133 4.09 21.80 -6.94
CA THR A 133 4.18 23.15 -7.54
C THR A 133 5.56 23.41 -8.12
N ASP A 134 6.63 23.01 -7.42
CA ASP A 134 8.00 23.04 -7.95
C ASP A 134 8.27 21.77 -8.76
N ASP A 135 7.80 21.75 -10.01
CA ASP A 135 8.01 20.65 -10.94
C ASP A 135 9.50 20.37 -11.23
N THR A 136 10.40 21.32 -10.99
CA THR A 136 11.86 21.13 -11.11
C THR A 136 12.42 20.17 -10.06
N LEU A 137 11.66 19.86 -9.00
CA LEU A 137 12.05 18.88 -8.00
C LEU A 137 12.34 17.52 -8.61
N LEU A 138 11.58 17.10 -9.63
CA LEU A 138 11.78 15.80 -10.31
C LEU A 138 13.20 15.66 -10.89
N ASP A 139 13.82 16.77 -11.32
CA ASP A 139 15.16 16.78 -11.91
C ASP A 139 16.29 16.79 -10.86
N ARG A 140 15.97 16.96 -9.57
CA ARG A 140 16.96 17.04 -8.48
C ARG A 140 17.34 15.68 -7.87
N GLY A 141 16.64 14.62 -8.24
CA GLY A 141 16.88 13.27 -7.77
C GLY A 141 18.18 12.71 -8.33
N THR A 142 19.22 12.61 -7.51
CA THR A 142 20.53 12.07 -7.92
C THR A 142 20.80 10.69 -7.33
N THR A 143 20.22 10.38 -6.17
CA THR A 143 20.46 9.13 -5.43
C THR A 143 19.33 8.13 -5.69
N PRO A 144 19.64 6.86 -6.03
CA PRO A 144 18.62 5.82 -6.11
C PRO A 144 18.18 5.41 -4.71
N PHE A 145 16.92 5.00 -4.56
CA PHE A 145 16.44 4.31 -3.38
C PHE A 145 16.24 2.84 -3.72
N ASP A 146 17.13 2.01 -3.17
CA ASP A 146 17.11 0.57 -3.33
C ASP A 146 17.02 -0.07 -1.95
N LEU A 147 15.98 -0.88 -1.73
CA LEU A 147 15.88 -1.73 -0.55
C LEU A 147 16.50 -3.08 -0.82
N ASP A 148 16.96 -3.74 0.25
CA ASP A 148 17.31 -5.15 0.21
C ASP A 148 16.03 -6.00 0.26
N ALA A 149 16.08 -7.20 -0.33
CA ALA A 149 14.97 -8.15 -0.26
C ALA A 149 14.64 -8.48 1.21
N GLY A 150 13.35 -8.49 1.55
CA GLY A 150 12.88 -8.73 2.92
C GLY A 150 13.02 -7.52 3.88
N ALA A 151 13.64 -6.42 3.45
CA ALA A 151 13.80 -5.24 4.29
C ALA A 151 12.47 -4.48 4.47
N GLN A 152 12.33 -3.83 5.62
CA GLN A 152 11.16 -3.00 5.93
C GLN A 152 11.62 -1.56 6.06
N ALA A 153 11.02 -0.62 5.33
CA ALA A 153 11.38 0.80 5.42
C ALA A 153 10.20 1.63 5.92
N VAL A 154 10.43 2.56 6.83
CA VAL A 154 9.41 3.51 7.28
C VAL A 154 9.78 4.92 6.84
N PHE A 155 8.86 5.54 6.12
CA PHE A 155 8.93 6.92 5.68
C PHE A 155 8.09 7.80 6.61
N ASP A 156 8.70 8.86 7.14
CA ASP A 156 8.01 9.85 7.96
C ASP A 156 7.71 11.10 7.12
N THR A 157 6.45 11.30 6.75
CA THR A 157 6.03 12.36 5.81
C THR A 157 6.08 13.76 6.39
N ASP A 158 6.22 13.88 7.71
CA ASP A 158 6.30 15.18 8.39
C ASP A 158 7.75 15.67 8.47
N THR A 159 8.69 14.74 8.67
CA THR A 159 10.10 15.06 8.90
C THR A 159 11.02 14.72 7.72
N GLY A 160 10.56 13.85 6.82
CA GLY A 160 11.34 13.33 5.70
C GLY A 160 12.29 12.20 6.09
N GLU A 161 12.26 11.73 7.32
CA GLU A 161 13.11 10.63 7.78
C GLU A 161 12.77 9.32 7.03
N ILE A 162 13.80 8.54 6.71
CA ILE A 162 13.67 7.19 6.18
C ILE A 162 14.53 6.25 7.02
N VAL A 163 13.88 5.29 7.68
CA VAL A 163 14.52 4.29 8.53
C VAL A 163 14.29 2.91 7.96
N VAL A 164 15.33 2.09 7.89
CA VAL A 164 15.24 0.68 7.49
C VAL A 164 15.35 -0.22 8.72
N TYR A 165 14.41 -1.14 8.82
CA TYR A 165 14.29 -2.17 9.83
C TYR A 165 14.58 -3.54 9.23
N GLY A 166 15.22 -4.39 10.02
CA GLY A 166 15.51 -5.77 9.66
C GLY A 166 14.29 -6.65 9.88
N ALA A 167 14.34 -7.89 9.41
CA ALA A 167 13.24 -8.85 9.49
C ALA A 167 12.72 -9.15 10.92
N ALA A 168 13.44 -8.75 11.97
CA ALA A 168 13.04 -8.90 13.38
C ALA A 168 12.53 -7.59 14.03
N GLY A 169 12.24 -6.55 13.25
CA GLY A 169 11.75 -5.26 13.77
C GLY A 169 12.82 -4.36 14.40
N ALA A 170 14.09 -4.80 14.42
CA ALA A 170 15.19 -3.98 14.90
C ALA A 170 15.57 -2.94 13.83
N GLU A 171 15.69 -1.67 14.24
CA GLU A 171 16.27 -0.62 13.43
C GLU A 171 17.68 -1.04 12.99
N VAL A 172 17.95 -0.99 11.69
CA VAL A 172 19.25 -1.37 11.14
C VAL A 172 20.05 -0.14 10.78
N TRP A 173 19.45 0.81 10.03
CA TRP A 173 20.09 2.09 9.71
C TRP A 173 19.08 3.15 9.25
N VAL A 174 19.49 4.40 9.40
CA VAL A 174 18.79 5.58 8.88
C VAL A 174 19.30 5.86 7.45
N VAL A 175 18.45 5.67 6.45
CA VAL A 175 18.75 5.98 5.04
C VAL A 175 18.79 7.49 4.83
N ARG A 176 17.87 8.20 5.48
CA ARG A 176 17.77 9.66 5.42
C ARG A 176 17.41 10.20 6.80
N PRO A 177 18.22 11.08 7.41
CA PRO A 177 17.86 11.71 8.69
C PRO A 177 16.72 12.72 8.50
N PRO A 178 16.01 13.10 9.59
CA PRO A 178 14.93 14.08 9.53
C PRO A 178 15.46 15.48 9.16
N GLY A 179 14.65 16.24 8.42
CA GLY A 179 14.93 17.61 7.98
C GLY A 179 14.58 17.84 6.52
N THR A 180 14.37 19.10 6.14
CA THR A 180 14.09 19.52 4.74
C THR A 180 15.38 19.70 3.94
N GLY A 181 15.26 19.69 2.61
CA GLY A 181 16.37 19.80 1.67
C GLY A 181 17.02 18.45 1.35
N THR A 182 18.22 18.49 0.80
CA THR A 182 18.96 17.29 0.39
C THR A 182 19.82 16.76 1.54
N LEU A 183 19.40 15.65 2.14
CA LEU A 183 20.12 14.94 3.19
C LEU A 183 20.42 13.53 2.71
N ALA A 184 21.63 13.03 2.95
CA ALA A 184 22.10 11.74 2.42
C ALA A 184 21.91 11.59 0.89
N GLY A 185 21.97 12.71 0.15
CA GLY A 185 21.76 12.71 -1.31
C GLY A 185 20.30 12.59 -1.75
N ILE A 186 19.35 12.56 -0.82
CA ILE A 186 17.90 12.43 -1.09
C ILE A 186 17.21 13.77 -0.74
N PRO A 187 16.73 14.53 -1.74
CA PRO A 187 15.91 15.71 -1.52
C PRO A 187 14.58 15.36 -0.81
N PHE A 188 14.21 16.20 0.15
CA PHE A 188 12.87 16.22 0.75
C PHE A 188 12.33 17.64 0.84
N ALA A 189 11.05 17.81 0.53
CA ALA A 189 10.33 19.05 0.68
C ALA A 189 8.96 18.80 1.32
N VAL A 190 8.44 19.83 1.99
CA VAL A 190 7.04 19.88 2.41
C VAL A 190 6.37 21.00 1.63
N GLU A 191 5.29 20.68 0.91
CA GLU A 191 4.53 21.64 0.13
C GLU A 191 3.07 21.69 0.57
N ASP A 192 2.54 22.90 0.73
CA ASP A 192 1.11 23.12 0.96
C ASP A 192 0.34 22.96 -0.36
N GLN A 193 -0.80 22.26 -0.34
CA GLN A 193 -1.64 22.03 -1.52
C GLN A 193 -2.59 23.21 -1.83
N GLY A 194 -2.53 24.30 -1.07
CA GLY A 194 -3.36 25.50 -1.22
C GLY A 194 -4.83 25.31 -0.85
N THR A 195 -5.15 24.25 -0.11
CA THR A 195 -6.52 23.84 0.27
C THR A 195 -6.54 23.43 1.75
N ASP A 196 -7.72 23.16 2.34
CA ASP A 196 -7.82 22.55 3.69
C ASP A 196 -7.32 21.07 3.74
N ALA A 197 -6.63 20.60 2.70
CA ALA A 197 -5.98 19.29 2.66
C ALA A 197 -4.65 19.29 3.42
N ALA A 198 -4.19 18.10 3.80
CA ALA A 198 -2.85 17.93 4.36
C ALA A 198 -1.77 18.42 3.38
N ALA A 199 -0.64 18.90 3.89
CA ALA A 199 0.51 19.18 3.04
C ALA A 199 1.08 17.88 2.44
N LEU A 200 2.02 18.02 1.50
CA LEU A 200 2.72 16.92 0.83
C LEU A 200 4.10 16.74 1.47
N GLY A 201 4.47 15.51 1.82
CA GLY A 201 5.85 15.12 2.09
C GLY A 201 6.45 14.53 0.81
N ILE A 202 7.39 15.25 0.20
CA ILE A 202 7.89 14.96 -1.15
C ILE A 202 9.33 14.46 -1.05
N TRP A 203 9.57 13.22 -1.46
CA TRP A 203 10.92 12.69 -1.68
C TRP A 203 11.24 12.63 -3.16
N VAL A 204 12.51 12.83 -3.49
CA VAL A 204 13.01 12.73 -4.86
C VAL A 204 14.12 11.70 -4.98
N PHE A 205 13.98 10.77 -5.91
CA PHE A 205 14.96 9.73 -6.21
C PHE A 205 15.36 9.75 -7.68
N SER A 206 16.57 9.29 -8.01
CA SER A 206 16.91 9.04 -9.41
C SER A 206 16.22 7.78 -9.94
N ARG A 207 16.08 6.75 -9.09
CA ARG A 207 15.38 5.48 -9.31
C ARG A 207 14.76 5.00 -8.01
N LEU A 208 13.65 4.28 -8.09
CA LEU A 208 13.00 3.62 -6.95
C LEU A 208 12.93 2.11 -7.19
N THR A 209 13.51 1.31 -6.30
CA THR A 209 13.43 -0.16 -6.33
C THR A 209 12.95 -0.70 -4.99
N VAL A 210 11.79 -1.35 -4.99
CA VAL A 210 11.27 -2.13 -3.85
C VAL A 210 11.28 -3.60 -4.27
N PRO A 211 12.31 -4.38 -3.91
CA PRO A 211 12.42 -5.77 -4.34
C PRO A 211 11.34 -6.64 -3.68
N ARG A 212 11.21 -7.87 -4.16
CA ARG A 212 10.29 -8.86 -3.58
C ARG A 212 10.54 -9.02 -2.08
N GLU A 213 9.46 -9.24 -1.33
CA GLU A 213 9.46 -9.41 0.14
C GLU A 213 9.86 -8.15 0.93
N ALA A 214 10.29 -7.07 0.27
CA ALA A 214 10.46 -5.79 0.94
C ALA A 214 9.11 -5.06 1.07
N THR A 215 8.97 -4.30 2.16
CA THR A 215 7.81 -3.43 2.37
C THR A 215 8.27 -2.01 2.69
N VAL A 216 7.64 -1.04 2.04
CA VAL A 216 7.71 0.37 2.42
C VAL A 216 6.44 0.71 3.18
N HIS A 217 6.58 1.14 4.42
CA HIS A 217 5.53 1.74 5.23
C HIS A 217 5.66 3.26 5.25
N ALA A 218 4.55 3.95 5.51
CA ALA A 218 4.58 5.38 5.72
C ALA A 218 3.69 5.82 6.89
N ARG A 219 4.14 6.86 7.60
CA ARG A 219 3.39 7.56 8.64
C ARG A 219 3.54 9.07 8.50
N GLY A 220 2.64 9.78 9.16
CA GLY A 220 2.71 11.22 9.34
C GLY A 220 1.41 11.89 8.93
N SER A 221 1.35 13.21 9.14
CA SER A 221 0.19 14.04 8.83
C SER A 221 0.13 14.46 7.36
N ASN A 222 1.26 14.58 6.69
CA ASN A 222 1.33 14.93 5.26
C ASN A 222 1.02 13.75 4.34
N ALA A 223 0.50 13.99 3.13
CA ALA A 223 0.36 12.98 2.09
C ALA A 223 1.73 12.63 1.48
N MET A 224 1.93 11.37 1.08
CA MET A 224 3.22 10.89 0.59
C MET A 224 3.35 11.12 -0.92
N VAL A 225 4.45 11.75 -1.34
CA VAL A 225 4.78 11.93 -2.77
C VAL A 225 6.19 11.42 -3.03
N LEU A 226 6.30 10.51 -4.01
CA LEU A 226 7.56 9.98 -4.51
C LEU A 226 7.79 10.47 -5.94
N LEU A 227 8.75 11.37 -6.12
CA LEU A 227 9.22 11.81 -7.44
C LEU A 227 10.42 10.96 -7.85
N VAL A 228 10.33 10.31 -9.00
CA VAL A 228 11.36 9.40 -9.49
C VAL A 228 11.84 9.86 -10.86
N GLY A 229 13.10 10.29 -10.96
CA GLY A 229 13.64 10.88 -12.19
C GLY A 229 13.66 9.91 -13.39
N SER A 230 13.83 8.61 -13.13
CA SER A 230 13.79 7.55 -14.15
C SER A 230 12.70 6.52 -13.86
N ASP A 231 13.07 5.26 -13.62
CA ASP A 231 12.15 4.14 -13.45
C ASP A 231 11.84 3.85 -11.98
N ALA A 232 10.61 3.41 -11.72
CA ALA A 232 10.16 2.87 -10.44
C ALA A 232 9.76 1.40 -10.61
N ALA A 233 10.43 0.49 -9.90
CA ALA A 233 10.17 -0.94 -9.91
C ALA A 233 9.72 -1.41 -8.51
N ILE A 234 8.51 -1.98 -8.44
CA ILE A 234 7.87 -2.42 -7.20
C ILE A 234 7.54 -3.91 -7.34
N ASP A 235 8.46 -4.74 -6.86
CA ASP A 235 8.31 -6.19 -6.76
C ASP A 235 7.83 -6.63 -5.37
N GLY A 236 8.02 -5.77 -4.36
CA GLY A 236 7.49 -5.89 -3.00
C GLY A 236 6.23 -5.04 -2.79
N VAL A 237 6.01 -4.57 -1.56
CA VAL A 237 4.78 -3.84 -1.18
C VAL A 237 5.09 -2.41 -0.75
N ILE A 238 4.25 -1.45 -1.16
CA ILE A 238 4.18 -0.13 -0.53
C ILE A 238 2.84 -0.05 0.22
N ASP A 239 2.90 0.00 1.54
CA ASP A 239 1.76 0.10 2.45
C ASP A 239 1.70 1.50 3.07
N VAL A 240 0.74 2.29 2.60
CA VAL A 240 0.42 3.61 3.16
C VAL A 240 -0.88 3.58 3.99
N GLY A 241 -1.42 2.41 4.32
CA GLY A 241 -2.57 2.27 5.23
C GLY A 241 -2.22 2.60 6.69
N GLY A 242 -0.95 2.46 7.05
CA GLY A 242 -0.38 2.84 8.32
C GLY A 242 0.87 2.03 8.64
N VAL A 243 1.40 2.23 9.84
CA VAL A 243 2.60 1.54 10.30
C VAL A 243 2.23 0.54 11.38
N PRO A 244 2.72 -0.72 11.30
CA PRO A 244 2.65 -1.69 12.39
C PRO A 244 3.26 -1.18 13.70
N ASP A 245 2.72 -1.62 14.84
CA ASP A 245 3.18 -1.17 16.16
C ASP A 245 4.66 -1.50 16.43
N GLU A 246 5.18 -2.57 15.84
CA GLU A 246 6.60 -2.97 15.92
C GLU A 246 7.56 -1.93 15.33
N PHE A 247 7.09 -1.05 14.44
CA PHE A 247 7.88 0.07 13.90
C PHE A 247 7.44 1.43 14.48
N GLY A 248 6.85 1.42 15.67
CA GLY A 248 6.40 2.61 16.40
C GLY A 248 4.96 3.00 16.11
N GLY A 249 4.26 2.26 15.26
CA GLY A 249 2.87 2.49 14.93
C GLY A 249 2.63 3.83 14.22
N GLY A 250 1.37 4.03 13.82
CA GLY A 250 0.93 5.27 13.22
C GLY A 250 -0.11 5.06 12.14
N ARG A 251 -0.96 6.07 11.98
CA ARG A 251 -1.90 6.15 10.86
C ARG A 251 -1.15 6.40 9.55
N GLY A 252 -1.77 6.02 8.44
CA GLY A 252 -1.26 6.33 7.11
C GLY A 252 -1.10 7.83 6.85
N PRO A 253 -0.24 8.22 5.90
CA PRO A 253 -0.06 9.60 5.44
C PRO A 253 -1.39 10.31 5.16
N ALA A 254 -1.64 11.47 5.76
CA ALA A 254 -2.88 12.23 5.60
C ALA A 254 -4.20 11.49 5.96
N ALA A 255 -4.12 10.37 6.69
CA ALA A 255 -5.29 9.63 7.12
C ALA A 255 -6.05 10.34 8.26
N GLY A 256 -7.38 10.28 8.22
CA GLY A 256 -8.23 10.67 9.34
C GLY A 256 -8.19 9.65 10.48
N ALA A 257 -8.05 10.12 11.72
CA ALA A 257 -8.11 9.24 12.88
C ALA A 257 -9.53 8.70 13.13
N GLY A 258 -9.62 7.43 13.53
CA GLY A 258 -10.85 6.84 14.04
C GLY A 258 -11.29 7.48 15.36
N GLY A 259 -12.61 7.63 15.52
CA GLY A 259 -13.23 8.23 16.69
C GLY A 259 -13.05 7.38 17.95
N ALA A 260 -12.79 8.03 19.08
CA ALA A 260 -12.96 7.40 20.39
C ALA A 260 -14.42 6.97 20.62
N ALA A 261 -14.70 6.24 21.70
CA ALA A 261 -16.07 5.94 22.10
C ALA A 261 -16.96 7.19 22.05
N GLU A 262 -18.13 7.07 21.43
CA GLU A 262 -19.09 8.16 21.22
C GLU A 262 -18.58 9.40 20.47
N ALA A 263 -17.42 9.32 19.83
CA ALA A 263 -16.86 10.38 19.00
C ALA A 263 -16.91 10.04 17.51
N ALA A 264 -17.15 11.06 16.69
CA ALA A 264 -17.05 10.94 15.24
C ALA A 264 -15.61 10.63 14.82
N GLY A 265 -15.46 9.89 13.72
CA GLY A 265 -14.18 9.79 13.04
C GLY A 265 -13.78 11.11 12.38
N GLN A 266 -12.47 11.31 12.21
CA GLN A 266 -11.92 12.50 11.57
C GLN A 266 -11.86 12.36 10.04
N GLY A 267 -11.78 13.49 9.34
CA GLY A 267 -11.79 13.57 7.89
C GLY A 267 -13.18 13.86 7.33
N SER A 268 -13.23 14.32 6.08
CA SER A 268 -14.47 14.79 5.44
C SER A 268 -15.52 13.69 5.21
N GLY A 269 -15.07 12.42 5.20
CA GLY A 269 -15.92 11.23 5.16
C GLY A 269 -16.03 10.53 6.51
N GLY A 270 -15.74 11.19 7.63
CA GLY A 270 -15.73 10.57 8.96
C GLY A 270 -17.07 9.93 9.33
N GLY A 271 -17.02 8.72 9.88
CA GLY A 271 -18.20 8.02 10.39
C GLY A 271 -18.80 8.71 11.62
N ARG A 272 -20.13 8.69 11.77
CA ARG A 272 -20.79 9.24 12.96
C ARG A 272 -20.68 8.29 14.15
N PRO A 273 -20.62 8.82 15.39
CA PRO A 273 -20.54 7.99 16.57
C PRO A 273 -21.81 7.16 16.78
N GLY A 274 -21.66 6.04 17.49
CA GLY A 274 -22.76 5.38 18.17
C GLY A 274 -23.15 6.12 19.46
N HIS A 275 -24.18 5.62 20.13
CA HIS A 275 -24.77 6.21 21.33
C HIS A 275 -24.97 5.15 22.42
N GLY A 276 -24.69 5.49 23.68
CA GLY A 276 -25.04 4.71 24.86
C GLY A 276 -25.92 5.50 25.81
N LEU A 277 -26.91 4.85 26.44
CA LEU A 277 -27.77 5.46 27.48
C LEU A 277 -27.73 4.67 28.80
N GLY A 278 -26.59 4.05 29.12
CA GLY A 278 -26.31 3.31 30.35
C GLY A 278 -27.05 1.96 30.49
N TRP A 279 -28.38 1.95 30.42
CA TRP A 279 -29.21 0.75 30.62
C TRP A 279 -29.67 0.06 29.33
N ILE A 280 -29.28 0.60 28.17
CA ILE A 280 -29.64 0.11 26.82
C ILE A 280 -28.35 -0.36 26.14
N PRO A 281 -28.38 -1.42 25.30
CA PRO A 281 -27.26 -1.76 24.42
C PRO A 281 -26.68 -0.55 23.68
N GLY A 282 -25.36 -0.40 23.69
CA GLY A 282 -24.67 0.62 22.91
C GLY A 282 -24.85 0.38 21.41
N THR A 283 -25.11 1.44 20.67
CA THR A 283 -25.26 1.38 19.21
C THR A 283 -23.89 1.33 18.53
N GLY A 284 -23.83 0.75 17.32
CA GLY A 284 -22.59 0.68 16.56
C GLY A 284 -22.16 2.03 16.01
N GLY A 285 -20.86 2.26 15.89
CA GLY A 285 -20.31 3.40 15.16
C GLY A 285 -20.47 3.26 13.65
N GLY A 286 -20.69 4.37 12.94
CA GLY A 286 -20.73 4.38 11.48
C GLY A 286 -19.33 4.19 10.88
N GLY A 287 -19.20 3.41 9.81
CA GLY A 287 -17.97 3.31 9.04
C GLY A 287 -17.69 4.60 8.27
N ALA A 288 -16.43 4.85 7.93
CA ALA A 288 -16.03 6.05 7.18
C ALA A 288 -16.28 5.90 5.68
N GLY A 289 -16.48 7.02 4.98
CA GLY A 289 -16.58 7.08 3.53
C GLY A 289 -15.35 7.74 2.88
N CYS A 290 -15.17 7.47 1.59
CA CYS A 290 -14.23 8.15 0.69
C CYS A 290 -14.79 8.07 -0.74
N GLY A 291 -14.18 7.30 -1.66
CA GLY A 291 -14.78 7.02 -2.96
C GLY A 291 -16.16 6.36 -2.83
N GLY A 292 -16.26 5.33 -1.98
CA GLY A 292 -17.52 4.73 -1.55
C GLY A 292 -18.01 5.26 -0.20
N ARG A 293 -19.28 5.01 0.13
CA ARG A 293 -19.89 5.36 1.42
C ARG A 293 -19.44 4.40 2.51
N GLY A 294 -19.40 4.88 3.75
CA GLY A 294 -19.30 4.01 4.90
C GLY A 294 -20.63 3.32 5.22
N GLY A 295 -20.56 2.13 5.80
CA GLY A 295 -21.71 1.42 6.33
C GLY A 295 -22.25 2.07 7.60
N ARG A 296 -23.55 1.94 7.84
CA ARG A 296 -24.17 2.41 9.09
C ARG A 296 -23.84 1.45 10.24
N GLY A 297 -23.68 1.97 11.45
CA GLY A 297 -23.65 1.14 12.66
C GLY A 297 -25.01 0.48 12.92
N GLY A 298 -25.00 -0.65 13.62
CA GLY A 298 -26.21 -1.34 14.04
C GLY A 298 -26.94 -0.61 15.17
N ASP A 299 -28.26 -0.79 15.22
CA ASP A 299 -29.13 -0.22 16.26
C ASP A 299 -28.98 -0.93 17.59
N GLY A 300 -29.06 -0.16 18.68
CA GLY A 300 -29.02 -0.66 20.05
C GLY A 300 -30.35 -0.37 20.74
N GLY A 301 -31.23 -1.37 20.84
CA GLY A 301 -32.54 -1.17 21.45
C GLY A 301 -33.45 -0.28 20.60
N LEU A 302 -33.70 0.94 21.07
CA LEU A 302 -34.50 1.96 20.37
C LEU A 302 -33.65 3.06 19.74
N GLU A 303 -32.34 3.03 19.94
CA GLU A 303 -31.42 4.06 19.47
C GLU A 303 -30.82 3.67 18.12
N THR A 304 -30.69 4.68 17.26
CA THR A 304 -30.12 4.54 15.93
C THR A 304 -28.59 4.44 16.01
N GLY A 305 -28.01 3.47 15.32
CA GLY A 305 -26.58 3.38 15.08
C GLY A 305 -26.02 4.60 14.34
N GLY A 306 -24.72 4.81 14.50
CA GLY A 306 -24.01 5.90 13.84
C GLY A 306 -24.17 5.83 12.31
N ALA A 307 -24.56 6.95 11.70
CA ALA A 307 -24.61 7.05 10.24
C ALA A 307 -23.23 6.83 9.61
N GLY A 308 -23.19 6.09 8.51
CA GLY A 308 -21.98 5.92 7.71
C GLY A 308 -21.52 7.24 7.07
N GLY A 309 -20.22 7.37 6.89
CA GLY A 309 -19.58 8.53 6.27
C GLY A 309 -19.99 8.71 4.81
N PRO A 310 -20.16 9.96 4.33
CA PRO A 310 -20.51 10.23 2.94
C PRO A 310 -19.34 9.95 1.99
N THR A 311 -19.63 9.86 0.69
CA THR A 311 -18.59 9.90 -0.33
C THR A 311 -17.88 11.26 -0.33
N TRP A 312 -16.56 11.25 -0.52
CA TRP A 312 -15.68 12.42 -0.54
C TRP A 312 -14.56 12.24 -1.61
N GLY A 313 -13.78 13.30 -1.81
CA GLY A 313 -12.67 13.35 -2.75
C GLY A 313 -13.13 13.54 -4.19
N ASN A 314 -12.17 13.69 -5.10
CA ASN A 314 -12.44 13.85 -6.52
C ASN A 314 -11.63 12.82 -7.35
N PRO A 315 -12.09 12.48 -8.58
CA PRO A 315 -11.40 11.52 -9.43
C PRO A 315 -10.00 11.94 -9.90
N GLU A 316 -9.68 13.25 -9.86
CA GLU A 316 -8.37 13.76 -10.28
C GLU A 316 -7.31 13.64 -9.17
N LEU A 317 -7.72 13.38 -7.91
CA LEU A 317 -6.85 13.35 -6.74
C LEU A 317 -6.04 14.64 -6.54
N ARG A 318 -6.72 15.78 -6.76
CA ARG A 318 -6.18 17.13 -6.56
C ARG A 318 -7.18 17.96 -5.72
N PRO A 319 -6.89 18.29 -4.46
CA PRO A 319 -5.71 17.88 -3.69
C PRO A 319 -5.67 16.37 -3.43
N LEU A 320 -4.46 15.84 -3.18
CA LEU A 320 -4.21 14.48 -2.73
C LEU A 320 -4.59 14.34 -1.25
N VAL A 321 -5.65 13.58 -0.97
CA VAL A 321 -6.22 13.43 0.38
C VAL A 321 -6.32 11.96 0.78
N GLY A 322 -6.09 11.66 2.06
CA GLY A 322 -6.24 10.31 2.62
C GLY A 322 -7.69 9.92 2.88
N GLY A 323 -7.86 8.70 3.38
CA GLY A 323 -9.11 8.17 3.88
C GLY A 323 -9.53 8.82 5.20
N SER A 324 -10.79 8.61 5.58
CA SER A 324 -11.37 9.13 6.82
C SER A 324 -11.50 8.03 7.87
N GLY A 325 -11.57 8.42 9.14
CA GLY A 325 -11.74 7.50 10.26
C GLY A 325 -13.20 7.10 10.49
N GLY A 326 -13.42 5.89 11.00
CA GLY A 326 -14.73 5.42 11.44
C GLY A 326 -15.16 6.07 12.76
N GLY A 327 -16.47 6.11 13.03
CA GLY A 327 -17.00 6.58 14.31
C GLY A 327 -16.82 5.54 15.41
N GLY A 328 -16.61 5.97 16.65
CA GLY A 328 -16.60 5.05 17.79
C GLY A 328 -17.99 4.53 18.12
N GLY A 329 -18.05 3.34 18.71
CA GLY A 329 -19.29 2.75 19.22
C GLY A 329 -19.84 3.49 20.44
N GLY A 330 -21.11 3.23 20.76
CA GLY A 330 -21.80 3.76 21.93
C GLY A 330 -21.48 3.01 23.21
N ASP A 331 -21.57 3.71 24.35
CA ASP A 331 -21.33 3.32 25.76
C ASP A 331 -20.17 4.11 26.37
N ASP A 332 -20.48 4.93 27.39
CA ASP A 332 -19.63 5.97 27.99
C ASP A 332 -18.22 5.50 28.36
N ASP A 333 -18.05 4.22 28.72
CA ASP A 333 -16.77 3.59 29.10
C ASP A 333 -16.50 2.28 28.33
N GLY A 334 -17.30 1.96 27.31
CA GLY A 334 -17.33 0.64 26.68
C GLY A 334 -17.37 0.63 25.15
N GLY A 335 -17.57 1.75 24.46
CA GLY A 335 -17.62 1.78 23.00
C GLY A 335 -16.29 1.39 22.33
N GLY A 336 -16.34 0.57 21.28
CA GLY A 336 -15.16 0.27 20.47
C GLY A 336 -14.68 1.51 19.70
N ARG A 337 -13.37 1.76 19.64
CA ARG A 337 -12.79 2.84 18.82
C ARG A 337 -13.04 2.57 17.32
N GLY A 338 -13.33 3.62 16.56
CA GLY A 338 -13.36 3.52 15.10
C GLY A 338 -11.97 3.27 14.50
N GLY A 339 -11.92 2.66 13.31
CA GLY A 339 -10.70 2.45 12.55
C GLY A 339 -10.17 3.75 11.92
N ASP A 340 -8.85 3.90 11.84
CA ASP A 340 -8.21 5.01 11.12
C ASP A 340 -8.38 4.83 9.59
N GLY A 341 -8.43 5.94 8.85
CA GLY A 341 -8.47 5.89 7.38
C GLY A 341 -7.16 5.40 6.76
N GLY A 342 -7.20 5.00 5.49
CA GLY A 342 -6.00 4.70 4.70
C GLY A 342 -5.25 5.96 4.27
N GLY A 343 -3.95 5.87 3.99
CA GLY A 343 -3.16 7.04 3.62
C GLY A 343 -3.28 7.47 2.16
N ALA A 344 -2.58 8.55 1.81
CA ALA A 344 -2.52 9.06 0.44
C ALA A 344 -1.10 8.98 -0.13
N LEU A 345 -0.98 8.45 -1.35
CA LEU A 345 0.26 8.24 -2.06
C LEU A 345 0.18 8.76 -3.49
N GLN A 346 1.20 9.49 -3.91
CA GLN A 346 1.50 9.77 -5.30
C GLN A 346 2.89 9.21 -5.65
N ILE A 347 2.99 8.55 -6.79
CA ILE A 347 4.28 8.21 -7.42
C ILE A 347 4.29 8.81 -8.82
N SER A 348 5.28 9.66 -9.09
CA SER A 348 5.47 10.30 -10.40
C SER A 348 6.85 9.93 -10.93
N ALA A 349 6.89 9.05 -11.93
CA ALA A 349 8.11 8.54 -12.55
C ALA A 349 8.34 9.14 -13.94
N GLY A 350 9.55 9.63 -14.21
CA GLY A 350 9.94 10.17 -15.52
C GLY A 350 10.03 9.11 -16.62
N GLY A 351 10.23 7.84 -16.25
CA GLY A 351 10.29 6.69 -17.14
C GLY A 351 9.14 5.72 -16.91
N ARG A 352 9.49 4.46 -16.60
CA ARG A 352 8.53 3.37 -16.38
C ARG A 352 8.19 3.22 -14.91
N LEU A 353 6.91 2.98 -14.62
CA LEU A 353 6.43 2.51 -13.32
C LEU A 353 5.91 1.09 -13.48
N VAL A 354 6.59 0.13 -12.84
CA VAL A 354 6.23 -1.29 -12.87
C VAL A 354 5.84 -1.74 -11.48
N ILE A 355 4.66 -2.33 -11.35
CA ILE A 355 4.28 -3.15 -10.19
C ILE A 355 4.26 -4.60 -10.67
N ALA A 356 5.24 -5.40 -10.26
CA ALA A 356 5.34 -6.79 -10.70
C ALA A 356 4.25 -7.67 -10.07
N ALA A 357 4.07 -8.88 -10.60
CA ALA A 357 2.98 -9.77 -10.19
C ALA A 357 2.97 -10.15 -8.70
N GLY A 358 4.14 -10.12 -8.04
CA GLY A 358 4.26 -10.35 -6.59
C GLY A 358 4.24 -9.06 -5.75
N GLY A 359 4.18 -7.89 -6.40
CA GLY A 359 4.22 -6.60 -5.73
C GLY A 359 2.85 -5.94 -5.64
N GLY A 360 2.78 -4.84 -4.89
CA GLY A 360 1.58 -4.03 -4.86
C GLY A 360 1.65 -2.78 -4.00
N ILE A 361 0.58 -2.01 -4.05
CA ILE A 361 0.41 -0.78 -3.28
C ILE A 361 -0.91 -0.87 -2.53
N THR A 362 -0.90 -0.63 -1.22
CA THR A 362 -2.12 -0.56 -0.41
C THR A 362 -2.24 0.75 0.34
N ALA A 363 -3.43 1.34 0.29
CA ALA A 363 -3.89 2.47 1.08
C ALA A 363 -5.16 2.06 1.84
N GLY A 364 -5.12 0.88 2.46
CA GLY A 364 -6.27 0.31 3.18
C GLY A 364 -6.61 1.08 4.45
N GLY A 365 -7.91 1.20 4.75
CA GLY A 365 -8.39 1.70 6.05
C GLY A 365 -8.33 0.61 7.12
N ARG A 366 -8.16 1.01 8.39
CA ARG A 366 -8.10 0.08 9.52
C ARG A 366 -9.49 -0.40 9.96
N GLY A 367 -9.55 -1.59 10.54
CA GLY A 367 -10.73 -2.14 11.18
C GLY A 367 -11.16 -1.35 12.42
N GLY A 368 -12.46 -1.34 12.70
CA GLY A 368 -13.00 -0.81 13.95
C GLY A 368 -12.82 -1.81 15.09
N GLN A 369 -12.58 -1.31 16.30
CA GLN A 369 -12.46 -2.16 17.48
C GLN A 369 -13.81 -2.73 17.91
N GLY A 370 -13.78 -3.94 18.46
CA GLY A 370 -14.93 -4.53 19.12
C GLY A 370 -15.37 -3.72 20.34
N GLY A 371 -16.68 -3.70 20.58
CA GLY A 371 -17.26 -3.10 21.77
C GLY A 371 -16.77 -3.77 23.04
N GLN A 372 -16.46 -2.98 24.05
CA GLN A 372 -15.93 -3.38 25.34
C GLN A 372 -17.06 -3.43 26.40
N GLY A 373 -16.71 -3.89 27.60
CA GLY A 373 -17.63 -3.91 28.73
C GLY A 373 -18.81 -4.84 28.52
N LEU A 374 -19.95 -4.52 29.12
CA LEU A 374 -21.15 -5.37 29.05
C LEU A 374 -22.00 -5.09 27.81
N ARG A 375 -21.92 -3.89 27.23
CA ARG A 375 -22.92 -3.39 26.28
C ARG A 375 -22.34 -2.50 25.18
N GLY A 376 -21.02 -2.35 25.14
CA GLY A 376 -20.36 -1.47 24.17
C GLY A 376 -20.71 -1.84 22.73
N GLY A 377 -21.05 -0.83 21.93
CA GLY A 377 -21.17 -0.97 20.49
C GLY A 377 -19.80 -1.11 19.83
N GLY A 378 -19.74 -1.81 18.70
CA GLY A 378 -18.55 -1.91 17.88
C GLY A 378 -18.21 -0.59 17.18
N GLY A 379 -16.94 -0.28 17.03
CA GLY A 379 -16.45 0.87 16.26
C GLY A 379 -16.61 0.65 14.75
N GLY A 380 -16.83 1.73 14.00
CA GLY A 380 -16.90 1.68 12.54
C GLY A 380 -15.51 1.52 11.90
N GLY A 381 -15.43 0.86 10.74
CA GLY A 381 -14.20 0.73 9.96
C GLY A 381 -13.77 2.03 9.29
N GLY A 382 -12.47 2.24 9.12
CA GLY A 382 -11.91 3.37 8.38
C GLY A 382 -12.03 3.18 6.86
N SER A 383 -12.14 4.27 6.10
CA SER A 383 -12.21 4.19 4.64
C SER A 383 -10.84 4.04 4.00
N GLY A 384 -10.80 3.46 2.81
CA GLY A 384 -9.58 3.43 1.99
C GLY A 384 -9.12 4.84 1.59
N GLY A 385 -7.82 4.96 1.32
CA GLY A 385 -7.16 6.20 0.97
C GLY A 385 -7.10 6.49 -0.53
N ALA A 386 -6.01 7.11 -0.97
CA ALA A 386 -5.84 7.55 -2.35
C ALA A 386 -4.49 7.15 -2.92
N VAL A 387 -4.48 6.62 -4.14
CA VAL A 387 -3.25 6.29 -4.88
C VAL A 387 -3.28 6.95 -6.25
N LEU A 388 -2.30 7.81 -6.52
CA LEU A 388 -2.04 8.43 -7.81
C LEU A 388 -0.72 7.90 -8.40
N LEU A 389 -0.77 7.29 -9.58
CA LEU A 389 0.41 6.83 -10.31
C LEU A 389 0.55 7.61 -11.61
N GLU A 390 1.69 8.25 -11.82
CA GLU A 390 2.02 9.00 -13.04
C GLU A 390 3.33 8.47 -13.63
N ALA A 391 3.32 8.06 -14.90
CA ALA A 391 4.55 7.65 -15.58
C ALA A 391 4.41 7.73 -17.11
N ALA A 392 5.54 7.61 -17.82
CA ALA A 392 5.51 7.48 -19.28
C ALA A 392 4.92 6.12 -19.69
N GLU A 393 5.28 5.07 -18.96
CA GLU A 393 4.68 3.76 -19.07
C GLU A 393 4.31 3.25 -17.67
N ILE A 394 3.04 2.91 -17.46
CA ILE A 394 2.57 2.22 -16.27
C ILE A 394 2.26 0.77 -16.65
N ALA A 395 2.94 -0.18 -16.02
CA ALA A 395 2.70 -1.61 -16.17
C ALA A 395 2.35 -2.23 -14.81
N LEU A 396 1.05 -2.48 -14.59
CA LEU A 396 0.54 -3.07 -13.35
C LEU A 396 0.27 -4.55 -13.55
N ARG A 397 1.18 -5.41 -13.08
CA ARG A 397 0.99 -6.87 -13.03
C ARG A 397 0.57 -7.34 -11.65
N GLY A 398 0.91 -6.58 -10.61
CA GLY A 398 0.47 -6.77 -9.23
C GLY A 398 -0.80 -5.99 -8.88
N GLY A 399 -1.02 -5.78 -7.59
CA GLY A 399 -2.24 -5.15 -7.07
C GLY A 399 -2.09 -3.69 -6.67
N VAL A 400 -3.14 -2.90 -6.83
CA VAL A 400 -3.31 -1.61 -6.12
C VAL A 400 -4.65 -1.64 -5.38
N ALA A 401 -4.63 -1.43 -4.06
CA ALA A 401 -5.82 -1.52 -3.22
C ALA A 401 -6.00 -0.29 -2.32
N CYS A 402 -7.19 0.28 -2.32
CA CYS A 402 -7.64 1.34 -1.42
C CYS A 402 -8.93 0.85 -0.74
N ASN A 403 -8.89 -0.31 -0.09
CA ASN A 403 -10.06 -0.94 0.52
C ASN A 403 -10.38 -0.34 1.90
N GLY A 404 -11.65 -0.31 2.27
CA GLY A 404 -12.07 0.06 3.62
C GLY A 404 -11.90 -1.10 4.61
N GLY A 405 -11.73 -0.78 5.88
CA GLY A 405 -11.67 -1.76 6.98
C GLY A 405 -13.07 -2.24 7.41
N GLY A 406 -13.15 -3.39 8.06
CA GLY A 406 -14.37 -3.92 8.66
C GLY A 406 -14.76 -3.18 9.94
N GLY A 407 -16.05 -3.11 10.26
CA GLY A 407 -16.53 -2.64 11.56
C GLY A 407 -16.31 -3.68 12.66
N GLY A 408 -16.13 -3.25 13.90
CA GLY A 408 -16.04 -4.14 15.06
C GLY A 408 -17.39 -4.74 15.45
N ALA A 409 -17.37 -5.91 16.09
CA ALA A 409 -18.55 -6.51 16.70
C ALA A 409 -18.96 -5.75 17.97
N GLY A 410 -20.25 -5.78 18.32
CA GLY A 410 -20.68 -5.35 19.65
C GLY A 410 -20.21 -6.31 20.75
N SER A 411 -20.16 -5.82 21.99
CA SER A 411 -19.76 -6.65 23.14
C SER A 411 -20.70 -7.87 23.28
N PRO A 412 -20.16 -9.08 23.50
CA PRO A 412 -20.93 -10.31 23.74
C PRO A 412 -21.68 -10.32 25.07
N GLY A 413 -21.46 -9.34 25.95
CA GLY A 413 -21.87 -9.37 27.34
C GLY A 413 -20.84 -10.04 28.25
N ALA A 414 -21.11 -10.05 29.56
CA ALA A 414 -20.26 -10.65 30.60
C ALA A 414 -18.85 -10.05 30.78
N GLY A 415 -18.56 -8.90 30.17
CA GLY A 415 -17.31 -8.15 30.36
C GLY A 415 -16.21 -8.52 29.37
N GLU A 416 -16.50 -9.40 28.40
CA GLU A 416 -15.59 -9.75 27.32
C GLU A 416 -15.68 -8.74 26.16
N PRO A 417 -14.58 -8.44 25.45
CA PRO A 417 -14.61 -7.61 24.26
C PRO A 417 -15.28 -8.32 23.08
N GLY A 418 -15.95 -7.53 22.23
CA GLY A 418 -16.32 -7.92 20.88
C GLY A 418 -15.08 -8.18 20.02
N ALA A 419 -15.25 -8.90 18.91
CA ALA A 419 -14.18 -9.07 17.94
C ALA A 419 -13.94 -7.78 17.15
N ASP A 420 -12.67 -7.44 16.91
CA ASP A 420 -12.29 -6.33 16.03
C ASP A 420 -12.65 -6.66 14.57
N GLY A 421 -12.92 -5.62 13.78
CA GLY A 421 -12.96 -5.72 12.33
C GLY A 421 -11.56 -5.88 11.75
N ALA A 422 -11.47 -6.50 10.58
CA ALA A 422 -10.19 -6.62 9.86
C ALA A 422 -9.81 -5.32 9.17
N ASP A 423 -8.52 -5.10 8.95
CA ASP A 423 -8.00 -4.01 8.12
C ASP A 423 -8.28 -4.26 6.64
N GLY A 424 -8.38 -3.18 5.86
CA GLY A 424 -8.40 -3.22 4.40
C GLY A 424 -7.06 -3.72 3.87
N THR A 425 -7.07 -4.84 3.14
CA THR A 425 -5.84 -5.48 2.65
C THR A 425 -5.60 -5.25 1.16
N LEU A 426 -4.38 -5.58 0.71
CA LEU A 426 -4.00 -5.66 -0.71
C LEU A 426 -4.67 -6.86 -1.39
N ALA A 427 -5.98 -6.77 -1.60
CA ALA A 427 -6.78 -7.83 -2.22
C ALA A 427 -7.91 -7.22 -3.07
N ALA A 428 -8.36 -7.96 -4.10
CA ALA A 428 -9.51 -7.56 -4.91
C ALA A 428 -10.85 -7.93 -4.24
N ALA A 429 -10.89 -9.07 -3.54
CA ALA A 429 -12.05 -9.58 -2.81
C ALA A 429 -11.63 -10.76 -1.92
N PRO A 430 -12.43 -11.12 -0.89
CA PRO A 430 -13.53 -10.33 -0.35
C PRO A 430 -13.02 -9.06 0.37
N GLY A 431 -13.91 -8.11 0.63
CA GLY A 431 -13.62 -6.97 1.49
C GLY A 431 -13.23 -7.38 2.91
N ALA A 432 -12.66 -6.44 3.66
CA ALA A 432 -12.24 -6.68 5.03
C ALA A 432 -13.40 -7.19 5.89
N ALA A 433 -13.24 -8.34 6.54
CA ALA A 433 -14.30 -8.92 7.36
C ALA A 433 -14.67 -8.01 8.53
N GLY A 434 -15.98 -7.88 8.80
CA GLY A 434 -16.45 -7.29 10.05
C GLY A 434 -16.17 -8.23 11.23
N GLY A 435 -16.09 -7.66 12.44
CA GLY A 435 -15.92 -8.44 13.67
C GLY A 435 -17.06 -9.45 13.82
N ALA A 436 -16.71 -10.70 14.12
CA ALA A 436 -17.67 -11.78 14.27
C ALA A 436 -18.51 -11.65 15.55
N ALA A 437 -19.81 -11.90 15.43
CA ALA A 437 -20.73 -11.95 16.57
C ALA A 437 -20.32 -13.04 17.59
N ARG A 438 -20.51 -12.75 18.87
CA ARG A 438 -20.30 -13.67 19.99
C ARG A 438 -21.34 -13.38 21.07
N GLY A 439 -21.79 -14.40 21.81
CA GLY A 439 -22.75 -14.21 22.91
C GLY A 439 -23.99 -13.45 22.45
N SER A 440 -24.33 -12.36 23.16
CA SER A 440 -25.41 -11.45 22.77
C SER A 440 -24.98 -10.28 21.87
N GLY A 441 -23.70 -10.15 21.56
CA GLY A 441 -23.15 -9.10 20.70
C GLY A 441 -23.31 -9.45 19.22
N THR A 442 -23.52 -8.43 18.39
CA THR A 442 -23.78 -8.62 16.96
C THR A 442 -22.57 -8.29 16.08
N SER A 443 -22.58 -8.80 14.86
CA SER A 443 -21.47 -8.67 13.92
C SER A 443 -21.30 -7.25 13.38
N GLY A 444 -20.05 -6.85 13.19
CA GLY A 444 -19.72 -5.65 12.43
C GLY A 444 -19.93 -5.87 10.92
N GLY A 445 -20.07 -4.76 10.19
CA GLY A 445 -20.18 -4.77 8.73
C GLY A 445 -18.82 -4.97 8.05
N ALA A 446 -18.80 -5.70 6.93
CA ALA A 446 -17.60 -5.82 6.10
C ALA A 446 -17.20 -4.47 5.46
N GLY A 447 -15.91 -4.26 5.28
CA GLY A 447 -15.35 -3.17 4.48
C GLY A 447 -15.55 -3.39 2.98
N SER A 448 -15.16 -2.40 2.19
CA SER A 448 -15.27 -2.44 0.74
C SER A 448 -14.23 -3.33 0.04
N ASP A 449 -14.50 -3.65 -1.22
CA ASP A 449 -13.61 -4.40 -2.12
C ASP A 449 -13.68 -3.87 -3.56
N ALA A 450 -13.16 -4.64 -4.52
CA ALA A 450 -13.01 -4.20 -5.90
C ALA A 450 -14.34 -3.85 -6.57
N LEU A 451 -15.44 -4.51 -6.19
CA LEU A 451 -16.74 -4.36 -6.83
C LEU A 451 -17.81 -3.80 -5.88
N THR A 452 -17.66 -4.04 -4.58
CA THR A 452 -18.52 -3.53 -3.52
C THR A 452 -17.83 -2.35 -2.86
N VAL A 453 -18.06 -1.16 -3.42
CA VAL A 453 -17.30 0.04 -3.02
C VAL A 453 -17.81 0.66 -1.71
N ASP A 454 -19.07 0.42 -1.35
CA ASP A 454 -19.64 0.89 -0.10
C ASP A 454 -19.38 -0.13 1.02
N GLY A 455 -19.09 0.35 2.22
CA GLY A 455 -19.00 -0.50 3.40
C GLY A 455 -20.37 -1.05 3.80
N ALA A 456 -20.41 -2.29 4.28
CA ALA A 456 -21.65 -2.91 4.74
C ALA A 456 -22.07 -2.37 6.12
N SER A 457 -23.38 -2.35 6.38
CA SER A 457 -23.88 -1.98 7.71
C SER A 457 -23.53 -3.01 8.76
N GLY A 458 -23.31 -2.55 10.00
CA GLY A 458 -23.27 -3.40 11.18
C GLY A 458 -24.63 -4.00 11.48
N THR A 459 -24.64 -5.13 12.18
CA THR A 459 -25.88 -5.83 12.53
C THR A 459 -26.55 -5.20 13.74
N ASP A 460 -27.87 -4.99 13.68
CA ASP A 460 -28.64 -4.44 14.81
C ASP A 460 -28.66 -5.40 16.00
N GLY A 461 -28.52 -4.84 17.20
CA GLY A 461 -28.73 -5.55 18.46
C GLY A 461 -30.22 -5.81 18.73
N SER A 462 -30.53 -6.92 19.40
CA SER A 462 -31.92 -7.23 19.76
C SER A 462 -32.45 -6.27 20.83
N PRO A 463 -33.67 -5.70 20.65
CA PRO A 463 -34.27 -4.79 21.63
C PRO A 463 -34.68 -5.49 22.93
N LEU A 464 -34.66 -6.83 22.97
CA LEU A 464 -35.16 -7.63 24.09
C LEU A 464 -34.06 -8.31 24.92
N THR A 465 -32.80 -8.24 24.48
CA THR A 465 -31.66 -8.80 25.21
C THR A 465 -30.77 -7.66 25.72
N PRO A 466 -30.83 -7.33 27.02
CA PRO A 466 -30.08 -6.20 27.57
C PRO A 466 -28.54 -6.37 27.53
N ALA A 467 -28.03 -7.52 27.11
CA ALA A 467 -26.69 -7.96 27.47
C ALA A 467 -25.63 -7.83 26.37
N GLY A 468 -25.95 -7.39 25.15
CA GLY A 468 -24.94 -7.29 24.09
C GLY A 468 -25.10 -6.05 23.22
N GLY A 469 -23.97 -5.51 22.76
CA GLY A 469 -23.92 -4.31 21.93
C GLY A 469 -24.15 -4.58 20.44
N ALA A 470 -24.39 -3.52 19.68
CA ALA A 470 -24.55 -3.60 18.22
C ALA A 470 -23.21 -3.50 17.48
N GLY A 471 -23.12 -4.07 16.27
CA GLY A 471 -21.91 -4.02 15.45
C GLY A 471 -21.69 -2.69 14.74
N GLY A 472 -20.44 -2.30 14.54
CA GLY A 472 -20.07 -1.11 13.76
C GLY A 472 -20.20 -1.33 12.25
N GLY A 473 -20.37 -0.24 11.49
CA GLY A 473 -20.40 -0.28 10.02
C GLY A 473 -19.01 -0.38 9.40
N GLY A 474 -18.88 -1.04 8.25
CA GLY A 474 -17.61 -1.14 7.51
C GLY A 474 -17.25 0.14 6.75
N GLY A 475 -15.97 0.32 6.42
CA GLY A 475 -15.45 1.46 5.68
C GLY A 475 -15.66 1.34 4.16
N GLY A 476 -15.88 2.48 3.51
CA GLY A 476 -15.99 2.58 2.05
C GLY A 476 -14.63 2.58 1.34
N ALA A 477 -14.63 2.28 0.04
CA ALA A 477 -13.45 2.27 -0.80
C ALA A 477 -12.86 3.67 -0.99
N GLY A 478 -11.56 3.73 -1.18
CA GLY A 478 -10.80 4.90 -1.56
C GLY A 478 -10.84 5.16 -3.07
N ARG A 479 -9.78 5.76 -3.60
CA ARG A 479 -9.66 6.14 -5.02
C ARG A 479 -8.30 5.77 -5.59
N ILE A 480 -8.29 5.40 -6.87
CA ILE A 480 -7.07 5.12 -7.64
C ILE A 480 -7.08 5.97 -8.90
N ARG A 481 -5.94 6.57 -9.24
CA ARG A 481 -5.75 7.35 -10.46
C ARG A 481 -4.48 6.91 -11.15
N LEU A 482 -4.59 6.58 -12.43
CA LEU A 482 -3.46 6.27 -13.30
C LEU A 482 -3.33 7.37 -14.36
N GLN A 483 -2.14 7.93 -14.52
CA GLN A 483 -1.86 8.95 -15.54
C GLN A 483 -0.63 8.56 -16.35
N GLY A 484 -0.77 8.60 -17.68
CA GLY A 484 0.32 8.25 -18.57
C GLY A 484 -0.16 8.02 -19.99
N PRO A 485 0.72 8.16 -20.99
CA PRO A 485 0.40 7.88 -22.38
C PRO A 485 0.29 6.37 -22.67
N ALA A 486 0.99 5.52 -21.90
CA ALA A 486 0.91 4.06 -21.99
C ALA A 486 0.57 3.43 -20.63
N ILE A 487 -0.63 2.84 -20.50
CA ILE A 487 -1.10 2.22 -19.25
C ILE A 487 -1.60 0.80 -19.56
N VAL A 488 -0.93 -0.19 -19.00
CA VAL A 488 -1.29 -1.61 -19.07
C VAL A 488 -1.58 -2.12 -17.65
N VAL A 489 -2.73 -2.75 -17.47
CA VAL A 489 -3.19 -3.33 -16.20
C VAL A 489 -3.51 -4.80 -16.43
N ASP A 490 -2.57 -5.67 -16.06
CA ASP A 490 -2.68 -7.13 -16.11
C ASP A 490 -2.93 -7.75 -14.72
N GLY A 491 -2.73 -6.97 -13.65
CA GLY A 491 -3.05 -7.32 -12.26
C GLY A 491 -4.46 -6.89 -11.85
N PHE A 492 -4.61 -6.33 -10.64
CA PHE A 492 -5.91 -5.87 -10.15
C PHE A 492 -5.87 -4.46 -9.58
N LEU A 493 -7.01 -3.78 -9.66
CA LEU A 493 -7.30 -2.55 -8.97
C LEU A 493 -8.49 -2.78 -8.04
N SER A 494 -8.38 -2.33 -6.80
CA SER A 494 -9.46 -2.36 -5.81
C SER A 494 -9.59 -0.97 -5.18
N PRO A 495 -10.58 -0.16 -5.53
CA PRO A 495 -11.74 -0.47 -6.37
C PRO A 495 -11.40 -0.68 -7.86
N ALA A 496 -12.21 -1.47 -8.57
CA ALA A 496 -12.02 -1.74 -10.00
C ALA A 496 -12.42 -0.54 -10.87
N GLU A 497 -11.89 -0.46 -12.10
CA GLU A 497 -12.19 0.67 -13.03
C GLU A 497 -13.69 0.77 -13.37
N THR A 498 -14.40 -0.36 -13.39
CA THR A 498 -15.84 -0.42 -13.66
C THR A 498 -16.68 0.29 -12.61
N THR A 499 -16.13 0.57 -11.44
CA THR A 499 -16.81 1.31 -10.36
C THR A 499 -16.75 2.83 -10.55
N GLY A 500 -15.84 3.32 -11.40
CA GLY A 500 -15.54 4.75 -11.55
C GLY A 500 -14.68 5.36 -10.43
N LEU A 501 -14.24 4.57 -9.45
CA LEU A 501 -13.33 5.02 -8.38
C LEU A 501 -11.85 4.76 -8.69
N ALA A 502 -11.56 3.86 -9.63
CA ALA A 502 -10.28 3.79 -10.33
C ALA A 502 -10.42 4.42 -11.71
N THR A 503 -9.59 5.41 -12.04
CA THR A 503 -9.72 6.17 -13.31
C THR A 503 -8.38 6.36 -14.01
N ARG A 504 -8.44 6.60 -15.32
CA ARG A 504 -7.27 6.90 -16.17
C ARG A 504 -7.34 8.27 -16.82
N GLY A 505 -6.18 8.86 -17.12
CA GLY A 505 -6.12 9.99 -18.05
C GLY A 505 -4.70 10.49 -18.31
N PRO A 506 -4.57 11.66 -18.93
CA PRO A 506 -3.27 12.16 -19.36
C PRO A 506 -2.44 12.66 -18.16
N CYS A 507 -1.12 12.62 -18.30
CA CYS A 507 -0.19 13.40 -17.49
C CYS A 507 -0.17 14.85 -17.96
N ALA A 508 0.11 15.77 -17.05
CA ALA A 508 0.59 17.09 -17.44
C ALA A 508 2.05 16.99 -17.90
N THR A 509 2.45 17.83 -18.85
CA THR A 509 3.79 17.81 -19.45
C THR A 509 4.35 19.22 -19.60
N ARG A 510 5.69 19.35 -19.62
CA ARG A 510 6.42 20.62 -19.76
C ARG A 510 7.62 20.52 -20.70
#